data_AF-A0A8K0DXM5-F1
#
_entry.id   AF-A0A8K0DXM5-F1
#
_cell.length_a   1.000
_cell.length_b   1.000
_cell.length_c   1.000
_cell.angle_alpha   90.00
_cell.angle_beta   90.00
_cell.angle_gamma   90.00
#
_symmetry.space_group_name_H-M   'P 1'
#
loop_
_entity.id
_entity.type
_entity.pdbx_description
1 polymer ?
#
loop_
_entity_poly.entity_id
_entity_poly.type
_entity_poly.pdbx_seq_one_letter_code
_entity_poly.pdbx_strand_id
1 'polypeptide(L)'
;MFQDYYSERALFGGAIASTFPNRFQDVSDIRQVPDHQEVFGDPARDESLIFELLDLKQDVGDDGSATWFLQDLATEQEAEGSMVIEQSGVIEAPTLCYRNIPAVVTTAVGQMAISKGRQGREAQNVVRVYVANLRLKEVTTDVLITAYEPIHINPLSESASAVGAGFAVPAAQSGCMPMAEVFKLAVSSFKVNDWSLFGNVA
;
A
#
# COMPACT_ATOMS: atom_id res chain seq x y z
N MET A 1 -21.83 2.21 -10.54
CA MET A 1 -20.92 1.03 -10.52
C MET A 1 -19.69 1.42 -11.31
N PHE A 2 -18.51 1.25 -10.72
CA PHE A 2 -17.25 1.39 -11.44
C PHE A 2 -17.14 0.28 -12.49
N GLN A 3 -16.48 0.55 -13.61
CA GLN A 3 -16.31 -0.44 -14.70
C GLN A 3 -15.12 -1.38 -14.48
N ASP A 4 -14.38 -1.18 -13.38
CA ASP A 4 -13.19 -1.97 -13.10
C ASP A 4 -13.55 -3.40 -12.72
N TYR A 5 -13.05 -4.34 -13.53
CA TYR A 5 -12.95 -5.73 -13.14
C TYR A 5 -11.85 -5.85 -12.07
N TYR A 6 -12.18 -6.45 -10.94
CA TYR A 6 -11.21 -6.85 -9.92
C TYR A 6 -11.16 -8.37 -9.85
N SER A 7 -9.99 -8.90 -9.50
CA SER A 7 -9.78 -10.33 -9.29
C SER A 7 -8.94 -10.57 -8.06
N GLU A 8 -9.08 -11.76 -7.49
CA GLU A 8 -8.17 -12.24 -6.46
C GLU A 8 -6.82 -12.55 -7.11
N ARG A 9 -5.76 -11.97 -6.56
CA ARG A 9 -4.38 -12.09 -7.01
C ARG A 9 -3.59 -12.91 -6.00
N ALA A 10 -2.82 -13.87 -6.50
CA ALA A 10 -1.82 -14.58 -5.71
C ALA A 10 -0.61 -13.67 -5.48
N LEU A 11 -0.13 -13.62 -4.24
CA LEU A 11 1.04 -12.86 -3.81
C LEU A 11 2.04 -13.82 -3.15
N PHE A 12 3.34 -13.52 -3.23
CA PHE A 12 4.41 -14.30 -2.59
C PHE A 12 4.34 -15.78 -2.95
N GLY A 13 4.33 -16.08 -4.25
CA GLY A 13 4.20 -17.46 -4.75
C GLY A 13 2.84 -18.13 -4.46
N GLY A 14 1.82 -17.35 -4.10
CA GLY A 14 0.47 -17.82 -3.78
C GLY A 14 0.23 -18.14 -2.31
N ALA A 15 1.24 -17.98 -1.46
CA ALA A 15 1.09 -18.12 -0.02
C ALA A 15 0.14 -17.08 0.59
N ILE A 16 0.02 -15.91 -0.05
CA ILE A 16 -0.92 -14.86 0.29
C ILE A 16 -1.84 -14.61 -0.92
N ALA A 17 -3.05 -14.13 -0.65
CA ALA A 17 -3.92 -13.58 -1.68
C ALA A 17 -4.62 -12.31 -1.23
N SER A 18 -4.91 -11.44 -2.19
CA SER A 18 -5.65 -10.18 -1.99
C SER A 18 -6.41 -9.84 -3.27
N THR A 19 -7.52 -9.10 -3.16
CA THR A 19 -8.37 -8.71 -4.29
C THR A 19 -8.22 -7.22 -4.57
N PHE A 20 -7.96 -6.85 -5.82
CA PHE A 20 -7.91 -5.46 -6.28
C PHE A 20 -8.13 -5.37 -7.80
N PRO A 21 -8.37 -4.17 -8.38
CA PRO A 21 -8.64 -4.00 -9.80
C PRO A 21 -7.54 -4.51 -10.73
N ASN A 22 -7.94 -5.09 -11.85
CA ASN A 22 -7.02 -5.66 -12.85
C ASN A 22 -6.14 -4.62 -13.56
N ARG A 23 -6.48 -3.33 -13.45
CA ARG A 23 -5.67 -2.22 -14.00
C ARG A 23 -4.30 -2.10 -13.32
N PHE A 24 -4.18 -2.60 -12.08
CA PHE A 24 -2.92 -2.72 -11.37
C PHE A 24 -2.12 -3.90 -11.94
N GLN A 25 -1.02 -3.56 -12.60
CA GLN A 25 -0.09 -4.48 -13.25
C GLN A 25 1.11 -4.70 -12.34
N ASP A 26 1.57 -5.95 -12.28
CA ASP A 26 2.79 -6.30 -11.56
C ASP A 26 3.99 -5.63 -12.23
N VAL A 27 4.83 -4.96 -11.45
CA VAL A 27 6.02 -4.28 -11.95
C VAL A 27 7.26 -5.18 -11.98
N SER A 28 7.18 -6.39 -11.41
CA SER A 28 8.27 -7.38 -11.38
C SER A 28 8.71 -7.80 -12.79
N ASP A 29 7.80 -7.74 -13.76
CA ASP A 29 8.06 -7.97 -15.19
C ASP A 29 9.02 -6.92 -15.80
N ILE A 30 9.14 -5.75 -15.18
CA ILE A 30 9.83 -4.58 -15.75
C ILE A 30 11.06 -4.19 -14.92
N ARG A 31 11.04 -4.45 -13.61
CA ARG A 31 12.15 -4.16 -12.70
C ARG A 31 12.23 -5.20 -11.60
N GLN A 32 13.44 -5.40 -11.06
CA GLN A 32 13.60 -6.23 -9.88
C GLN A 32 12.87 -5.62 -8.68
N VAL A 33 12.04 -6.42 -8.03
CA VAL A 33 11.38 -6.12 -6.76
C VAL A 33 11.98 -7.04 -5.69
N PRO A 34 12.29 -6.55 -4.48
CA PRO A 34 12.77 -7.41 -3.40
C PRO A 34 11.79 -8.53 -3.09
N ASP A 35 12.28 -9.72 -2.72
CA ASP A 35 11.43 -10.90 -2.51
C ASP A 35 10.38 -10.76 -1.39
N HIS A 36 10.57 -9.80 -0.48
CA HIS A 36 9.62 -9.46 0.60
C HIS A 36 8.63 -8.36 0.19
N GLN A 37 8.62 -7.94 -1.07
CA GLN A 37 7.72 -6.95 -1.64
C GLN A 37 7.00 -7.47 -2.88
N GLU A 38 5.75 -7.07 -3.03
CA GLU A 38 4.95 -7.26 -4.25
C GLU A 38 4.42 -5.88 -4.65
N VAL A 39 4.78 -5.39 -5.84
CA VAL A 39 4.48 -4.02 -6.26
C VAL A 39 3.63 -4.02 -7.50
N PHE A 40 2.48 -3.35 -7.42
CA PHE A 40 1.57 -3.16 -8.53
C PHE A 40 1.39 -1.69 -8.86
N GLY A 41 1.37 -1.36 -10.14
CA GLY A 41 1.16 0.02 -10.63
C GLY A 41 0.01 0.10 -11.62
N ASP A 42 -0.68 1.23 -11.66
CA ASP A 42 -1.57 1.63 -12.74
C ASP A 42 -0.89 2.70 -13.61
N PRO A 43 -0.31 2.32 -14.76
CA PRO A 43 0.44 3.24 -15.61
C PRO A 43 -0.42 4.39 -16.17
N ALA A 44 -1.74 4.22 -16.27
CA ALA A 44 -2.64 5.23 -16.84
C ALA A 44 -2.96 6.34 -15.84
N ARG A 45 -2.71 6.11 -14.54
CA ARG A 45 -3.12 7.01 -13.45
C ARG A 45 -2.00 7.36 -12.48
N ASP A 46 -0.85 6.70 -12.64
CA ASP A 46 0.31 6.81 -11.78
C ASP A 46 0.01 6.42 -10.31
N GLU A 47 -1.00 5.58 -10.12
CA GLU A 47 -1.37 4.99 -8.83
C GLU A 47 -0.53 3.72 -8.58
N SER A 48 -0.26 3.40 -7.32
CA SER A 48 0.43 2.15 -6.97
C SER A 48 -0.15 1.50 -5.72
N LEU A 49 -0.02 0.18 -5.64
CA LEU A 49 -0.41 -0.67 -4.51
C LEU A 49 0.75 -1.62 -4.22
N ILE A 50 1.25 -1.60 -3.00
CA ILE A 50 2.42 -2.36 -2.57
C ILE A 50 2.05 -3.21 -1.36
N PHE A 51 2.52 -4.45 -1.36
CA PHE A 51 2.47 -5.34 -0.21
C PHE A 51 3.89 -5.64 0.21
N GLU A 52 4.19 -5.49 1.49
CA GLU A 52 5.52 -5.68 2.04
C GLU A 52 5.48 -6.47 3.34
N LEU A 53 6.38 -7.45 3.46
CA LEU A 53 6.56 -8.26 4.66
C LEU A 53 7.74 -7.71 5.46
N LEU A 54 7.46 -7.27 6.68
CA LEU A 54 8.44 -6.67 7.59
C LEU A 54 8.53 -7.45 8.90
N ASP A 55 9.68 -7.38 9.56
CA ASP A 55 9.78 -7.84 10.94
C ASP A 55 8.85 -7.03 11.85
N LEU A 56 8.16 -7.72 12.76
CA LEU A 56 7.25 -7.09 13.73
C LEU A 56 8.00 -6.03 14.55
N LYS A 57 7.52 -4.79 14.50
CA LYS A 57 8.04 -3.67 15.30
C LYS A 57 7.60 -3.78 16.76
N GLN A 58 8.42 -4.42 17.58
CA GLN A 58 8.10 -4.73 18.99
C GLN A 58 7.95 -3.49 19.87
N ASP A 59 8.62 -2.40 19.51
CA ASP A 59 8.63 -1.11 20.19
C ASP A 59 7.44 -0.21 19.80
N VAL A 60 6.64 -0.61 18.81
CA VAL A 60 5.44 0.10 18.36
C VAL A 60 4.19 -0.63 18.87
N GLY A 61 3.35 0.10 19.60
CA GLY A 61 2.06 -0.40 20.06
C GLY A 61 1.11 -0.69 18.90
N ASP A 62 0.09 -1.53 19.14
CA ASP A 62 -0.90 -1.83 18.09
C ASP A 62 -1.61 -0.57 17.62
N ASP A 63 -2.07 0.22 18.59
CA ASP A 63 -2.68 1.51 18.36
C ASP A 63 -1.65 2.48 17.76
N GLY A 64 -1.99 3.07 16.62
CA GLY A 64 -1.11 3.98 15.90
C GLY A 64 0.03 3.32 15.11
N SER A 65 0.10 1.99 15.00
CA SER A 65 1.18 1.34 14.21
C SER A 65 1.17 1.75 12.73
N ALA A 66 0.00 1.85 12.09
CA ALA A 66 -0.09 2.38 10.72
C ALA A 66 0.34 3.85 10.62
N THR A 67 0.05 4.67 11.64
CA THR A 67 0.50 6.08 11.69
C THR A 67 2.02 6.17 11.83
N TRP A 68 2.64 5.26 12.60
CA TRP A 68 4.10 5.15 12.70
C TRP A 68 4.72 4.84 11.34
N PHE A 69 4.21 3.82 10.63
CA PHE A 69 4.71 3.49 9.29
C PHE A 69 4.48 4.59 8.27
N LEU A 70 3.35 5.29 8.34
CA LEU A 70 3.10 6.46 7.50
C LEU A 70 4.15 7.56 7.76
N GLN A 71 4.53 7.80 9.01
CA GLN A 71 5.58 8.77 9.34
C GLN A 71 6.97 8.31 8.89
N ASP A 72 7.27 7.02 9.02
CA ASP A 72 8.52 6.41 8.57
C ASP A 72 8.69 6.56 7.06
N LEU A 73 7.65 6.23 6.28
CA LEU A 73 7.59 6.47 4.83
C LEU A 73 7.79 7.94 4.48
N ALA A 74 7.25 8.87 5.28
CA ALA A 74 7.45 10.31 5.06
C ALA A 74 8.93 10.69 5.16
N THR A 75 9.59 10.16 6.20
CA THR A 75 10.99 10.43 6.51
C THR A 75 11.91 9.87 5.42
N GLU A 76 11.67 8.63 4.97
CA GLU A 76 12.44 8.02 3.88
C GLU A 76 12.32 8.78 2.55
N GLN A 77 11.15 9.37 2.28
CA GLN A 77 10.89 10.13 1.07
C GLN A 77 11.31 11.60 1.15
N GLU A 78 11.97 12.01 2.25
CA GLU A 78 12.30 13.42 2.54
C GLU A 78 11.07 14.35 2.41
N ALA A 79 9.88 13.82 2.73
CA ALA A 79 8.60 14.51 2.59
C ALA A 79 8.33 15.40 3.82
N GLU A 80 9.20 16.40 4.01
CA GLU A 80 9.05 17.42 5.06
C GLU A 80 7.66 18.08 4.98
N GLY A 81 6.89 17.99 6.06
CA GLY A 81 5.52 18.54 6.12
C GLY A 81 4.41 17.56 5.72
N SER A 82 4.68 16.24 5.74
CA SER A 82 3.62 15.23 5.62
C SER A 82 2.51 15.47 6.64
N MET A 83 1.27 15.38 6.17
CA MET A 83 0.08 15.58 7.02
C MET A 83 -0.67 14.26 7.16
N VAL A 84 -0.90 13.83 8.40
CA VAL A 84 -1.86 12.76 8.69
C VAL A 84 -3.27 13.32 8.55
N ILE A 85 -4.09 12.68 7.72
CA ILE A 85 -5.47 13.07 7.44
C ILE A 85 -6.44 12.25 8.29
N GLU A 86 -6.21 10.95 8.37
CA GLU A 86 -7.11 10.00 9.03
C GLU A 86 -6.31 8.86 9.64
N GLN A 87 -6.80 8.32 10.76
CA GLN A 87 -6.32 7.07 11.34
C GLN A 87 -7.51 6.27 11.88
N SER A 88 -7.45 4.96 11.76
CA SER A 88 -8.44 4.06 12.37
C SER A 88 -8.09 3.75 13.81
N GLY A 89 -9.07 3.23 14.55
CA GLY A 89 -8.79 2.46 15.75
C GLY A 89 -8.21 1.07 15.41
N VAL A 90 -7.89 0.33 16.46
CA VAL A 90 -7.44 -1.07 16.38
C VAL A 90 -8.61 -1.98 16.00
N ILE A 91 -8.43 -2.78 14.95
CA ILE A 91 -9.41 -3.76 14.48
C ILE A 91 -8.78 -5.14 14.56
N GLU A 92 -9.39 -6.07 15.29
CA GLU A 92 -9.04 -7.49 15.19
C GLU A 92 -9.58 -8.06 13.89
N ALA A 93 -8.80 -8.92 13.22
CA ALA A 93 -9.20 -9.64 12.03
C ALA A 93 -9.33 -11.15 12.35
N PRO A 94 -10.48 -11.63 12.86
CA PRO A 94 -10.64 -13.04 13.25
C PRO A 94 -10.42 -14.04 12.11
N THR A 95 -10.66 -13.62 10.88
CA THR A 95 -10.47 -14.44 9.68
C THR A 95 -9.02 -14.53 9.23
N LEU A 96 -8.15 -13.67 9.75
CA LEU A 96 -6.71 -13.67 9.55
C LEU A 96 -6.05 -14.08 10.86
N CYS A 97 -6.06 -15.38 11.16
CA CYS A 97 -5.52 -15.91 12.40
C CYS A 97 -4.59 -17.09 12.17
N TYR A 98 -3.59 -17.21 13.04
CA TYR A 98 -2.68 -18.35 13.11
C TYR A 98 -2.65 -18.85 14.55
N ARG A 99 -2.78 -20.18 14.74
CA ARG A 99 -2.86 -20.82 16.07
C ARG A 99 -3.92 -20.18 17.01
N ASN A 100 -5.05 -19.74 16.45
CA ASN A 100 -6.15 -19.04 17.14
C ASN A 100 -5.80 -17.63 17.67
N ILE A 101 -4.69 -17.04 17.23
CA ILE A 101 -4.33 -15.66 17.53
C ILE A 101 -4.71 -14.82 16.30
N PRO A 102 -5.70 -13.91 16.42
CA PRO A 102 -6.09 -13.05 15.31
C PRO A 102 -5.03 -11.98 15.05
N ALA A 103 -4.91 -11.60 13.78
CA ALA A 103 -4.14 -10.44 13.40
C ALA A 103 -4.78 -9.15 13.92
N VAL A 104 -3.94 -8.16 14.15
CA VAL A 104 -4.37 -6.82 14.53
C VAL A 104 -4.15 -5.89 13.36
N VAL A 105 -5.17 -5.12 12.98
CA VAL A 105 -5.13 -4.24 11.82
C VAL A 105 -5.35 -2.79 12.25
N THR A 106 -4.50 -1.90 11.78
CA THR A 106 -4.74 -0.45 11.83
C THR A 106 -4.50 0.15 10.45
N THR A 107 -5.13 1.29 10.18
CA THR A 107 -4.94 2.04 8.93
C THR A 107 -4.71 3.53 9.21
N ALA A 108 -3.93 4.17 8.36
CA ALA A 108 -3.71 5.60 8.35
C ALA A 108 -3.73 6.14 6.91
N VAL A 109 -4.14 7.39 6.76
CA VAL A 109 -4.11 8.11 5.48
C VAL A 109 -3.37 9.42 5.70
N GLY A 110 -2.43 9.72 4.81
CA GLY A 110 -1.69 10.97 4.81
C GLY A 110 -1.58 11.59 3.44
N GLN A 111 -1.07 12.82 3.40
CA GLN A 111 -0.66 13.49 2.17
C GLN A 111 0.79 13.93 2.28
N MET A 112 1.53 13.74 1.19
CA MET A 112 2.97 13.94 1.13
C MET A 112 3.38 14.57 -0.19
N ALA A 113 4.50 15.30 -0.19
CA ALA A 113 5.21 15.69 -1.39
C ALA A 113 6.36 14.72 -1.61
N ILE A 114 6.31 13.90 -2.66
CA ILE A 114 7.31 12.85 -2.93
C ILE A 114 7.87 12.99 -4.34
N SER A 115 9.17 12.79 -4.49
CA SER A 115 9.83 12.73 -5.81
C SER A 115 9.99 11.29 -6.23
N LYS A 116 9.85 10.98 -7.52
CA LYS A 116 10.14 9.63 -8.00
C LYS A 116 11.63 9.45 -8.22
N GLY A 117 12.14 8.25 -7.92
CA GLY A 117 13.52 7.88 -8.19
C GLY A 117 14.54 8.89 -7.66
N ARG A 118 15.33 9.49 -8.55
CA ARG A 118 16.38 10.47 -8.20
C ARG A 118 16.12 11.84 -8.81
N GLN A 119 14.86 12.28 -8.82
CA GLN A 119 14.43 13.51 -9.51
C GLN A 119 14.60 14.80 -8.70
N GLY A 120 14.99 14.71 -7.42
CA GLY A 120 15.16 15.88 -6.56
C GLY A 120 13.83 16.48 -6.07
N ARG A 121 13.94 17.44 -5.14
CA ARG A 121 12.78 18.03 -4.44
C ARG A 121 11.92 18.90 -5.36
N GLU A 122 12.51 19.49 -6.40
CA GLU A 122 11.86 20.34 -7.38
C GLU A 122 10.83 19.60 -8.26
N ALA A 123 10.93 18.28 -8.34
CA ALA A 123 10.06 17.40 -9.13
C ALA A 123 9.01 16.66 -8.27
N GLN A 124 8.83 17.06 -7.00
CA GLN A 124 7.91 16.40 -6.08
C GLN A 124 6.45 16.49 -6.56
N ASN A 125 5.79 15.33 -6.62
CA ASN A 125 4.36 15.19 -6.78
C ASN A 125 3.68 15.28 -5.42
N VAL A 126 2.47 15.83 -5.38
CA VAL A 126 1.62 15.72 -4.19
C VAL A 126 0.81 14.44 -4.30
N VAL A 127 0.94 13.55 -3.33
CA VAL A 127 0.27 12.26 -3.28
C VAL A 127 -0.50 12.09 -1.99
N ARG A 128 -1.62 11.37 -2.05
CA ARG A 128 -2.26 10.77 -0.90
C ARG A 128 -1.72 9.36 -0.72
N VAL A 129 -1.35 9.02 0.51
CA VAL A 129 -0.78 7.73 0.88
C VAL A 129 -1.73 7.05 1.86
N TYR A 130 -2.15 5.84 1.53
CA TYR A 130 -2.93 4.97 2.39
C TYR A 130 -2.03 3.87 2.92
N VAL A 131 -2.09 3.61 4.22
CA VAL A 131 -1.23 2.63 4.90
C VAL A 131 -2.10 1.74 5.77
N ALA A 132 -1.98 0.42 5.61
CA ALA A 132 -2.49 -0.54 6.57
C ALA A 132 -1.33 -1.36 7.13
N ASN A 133 -1.32 -1.54 8.44
CA ASN A 133 -0.43 -2.48 9.09
C ASN A 133 -1.26 -3.66 9.65
N LEU A 134 -1.00 -4.86 9.15
CA LEU A 134 -1.61 -6.11 9.59
C LEU A 134 -0.57 -6.89 10.40
N ARG A 135 -0.71 -6.87 11.72
CA ARG A 135 0.25 -7.45 12.66
C ARG A 135 -0.02 -8.93 12.88
N LEU A 136 0.84 -9.79 12.31
CA LEU A 136 0.82 -11.23 12.47
C LEU A 136 1.75 -11.65 13.61
N LYS A 137 1.35 -11.34 14.85
CA LYS A 137 2.23 -11.43 16.03
C LYS A 137 2.83 -12.82 16.28
N GLU A 138 2.06 -13.88 16.07
CA GLU A 138 2.49 -15.26 16.32
C GLU A 138 3.63 -15.71 15.37
N VAL A 139 3.73 -15.07 14.21
CA VAL A 139 4.83 -15.31 13.25
C VAL A 139 5.78 -14.11 13.16
N THR A 140 5.68 -13.17 14.10
CA THR A 140 6.57 -12.01 14.23
C THR A 140 6.69 -11.15 12.96
N THR A 141 5.59 -10.97 12.22
CA THR A 141 5.58 -10.19 10.98
C THR A 141 4.57 -9.05 11.05
N ASP A 142 4.97 -7.87 10.60
CA ASP A 142 4.07 -6.78 10.20
C ASP A 142 3.90 -6.85 8.67
N VAL A 143 2.67 -6.98 8.19
CA VAL A 143 2.37 -6.88 6.75
C VAL A 143 1.91 -5.46 6.46
N LEU A 144 2.71 -4.74 5.69
CA LEU A 144 2.44 -3.37 5.30
C LEU A 144 1.79 -3.35 3.91
N ILE A 145 0.57 -2.80 3.83
CA ILE A 145 -0.11 -2.54 2.57
C ILE A 145 -0.11 -1.03 2.36
N THR A 146 0.56 -0.55 1.31
CA THR A 146 0.63 0.87 0.99
C THR A 146 0.03 1.16 -0.38
N ALA A 147 -0.67 2.27 -0.48
CA ALA A 147 -1.33 2.70 -1.70
C ALA A 147 -1.06 4.18 -1.94
N TYR A 148 -0.59 4.52 -3.14
CA TYR A 148 -0.29 5.89 -3.54
C TYR A 148 -1.30 6.37 -4.58
N GLU A 149 -1.93 7.50 -4.30
CA GLU A 149 -2.85 8.20 -5.19
C GLU A 149 -2.28 9.59 -5.51
N PRO A 150 -1.83 9.86 -6.73
CA PRO A 150 -1.43 11.21 -7.12
C PRO A 150 -2.59 12.21 -7.02
N ILE A 151 -2.32 13.36 -6.41
CA ILE A 151 -3.25 14.52 -6.38
C ILE A 151 -2.78 15.57 -7.38
N HIS A 152 -1.46 15.82 -7.43
CA HIS A 152 -0.86 16.77 -8.34
C HIS A 152 0.48 16.26 -8.87
N ILE A 153 0.61 16.21 -10.19
CA ILE A 153 1.82 15.81 -10.90
C ILE A 153 2.63 17.06 -11.28
N ASN A 154 3.86 17.12 -10.82
CA ASN A 154 4.79 18.19 -11.14
C ASN A 154 5.24 18.09 -12.61
N PRO A 155 5.30 19.19 -13.39
CA PRO A 155 5.81 19.17 -14.76
C PRO A 155 7.22 18.61 -14.93
N LEU A 156 8.06 18.67 -13.90
CA LEU A 156 9.41 18.11 -13.89
C LEU A 156 9.47 16.63 -13.48
N SER A 157 8.35 16.07 -13.00
CA SER A 157 8.26 14.65 -12.66
C SER A 157 8.23 13.77 -13.91
N GLU A 158 8.76 12.55 -13.81
CA GLU A 158 8.70 11.57 -14.91
C GLU A 158 7.25 11.20 -15.23
N SER A 159 6.39 11.19 -14.20
CA SER A 159 4.97 10.93 -14.32
C SER A 159 4.28 11.90 -15.27
N ALA A 160 4.77 13.15 -15.39
CA ALA A 160 4.19 14.14 -16.30
C ALA A 160 4.20 13.69 -17.76
N SER A 161 5.19 12.90 -18.16
CA SER A 161 5.29 12.36 -19.52
C SER A 161 4.27 11.24 -19.79
N ALA A 162 3.88 10.50 -18.75
CA ALA A 162 2.99 9.35 -18.84
C ALA A 162 1.51 9.74 -18.67
N VAL A 163 1.21 10.56 -17.66
CA VAL A 163 -0.18 10.88 -17.25
C VAL A 163 -0.52 12.37 -17.34
N GLY A 164 0.42 13.21 -17.76
CA GLY A 164 0.26 14.66 -17.83
C GLY A 164 0.57 15.36 -16.51
N ALA A 165 0.99 16.62 -16.60
CA ALA A 165 1.23 17.47 -15.43
C ALA A 165 -0.03 18.19 -14.95
N GLY A 166 -0.04 18.62 -13.69
CA GLY A 166 -1.15 19.33 -13.05
C GLY A 166 -1.96 18.43 -12.13
N PHE A 167 -3.22 18.80 -11.88
CA PHE A 167 -4.10 17.99 -11.03
C PHE A 167 -4.45 16.66 -11.68
N ALA A 168 -4.26 15.58 -10.92
CA ALA A 168 -4.67 14.26 -11.36
C ALA A 168 -6.20 14.17 -11.43
N VAL A 169 -6.72 13.51 -12.47
CA VAL A 169 -8.16 13.28 -12.61
C VAL A 169 -8.57 12.17 -11.63
N PRO A 170 -9.52 12.41 -10.70
CA PRO A 170 -9.97 11.39 -9.76
C PRO A 170 -10.50 10.13 -10.46
N ALA A 171 -10.21 8.94 -9.91
CA ALA A 171 -10.54 7.67 -10.56
C ALA A 171 -12.03 7.51 -10.86
N ALA A 172 -12.88 7.93 -9.92
CA ALA A 172 -14.33 7.91 -10.08
C ALA A 172 -14.81 8.69 -11.33
N GLN A 173 -14.15 9.79 -11.68
CA GLN A 173 -14.50 10.59 -12.86
C GLN A 173 -14.09 9.91 -14.16
N SER A 174 -13.14 8.97 -14.10
CA SER A 174 -12.69 8.16 -15.24
C SER A 174 -13.40 6.79 -15.30
N GLY A 175 -14.39 6.55 -14.44
CA GLY A 175 -15.11 5.26 -14.35
C GLY A 175 -14.37 4.16 -13.59
N CYS A 176 -13.20 4.46 -13.02
CA CYS A 176 -12.38 3.55 -12.24
C CYS A 176 -12.72 3.60 -10.74
N MET A 177 -12.46 2.50 -10.04
CA MET A 177 -12.60 2.40 -8.60
C MET A 177 -11.61 3.34 -7.89
N PRO A 178 -12.07 4.24 -7.00
CA PRO A 178 -11.22 5.14 -6.21
C PRO A 178 -10.15 4.42 -5.41
N MET A 179 -8.98 5.04 -5.24
CA MET A 179 -7.87 4.40 -4.54
C MET A 179 -8.22 4.03 -3.09
N ALA A 180 -9.03 4.83 -2.40
CA ALA A 180 -9.55 4.50 -1.08
C ALA A 180 -10.35 3.17 -1.06
N GLU A 181 -11.14 2.90 -2.10
CA GLU A 181 -11.92 1.66 -2.22
C GLU A 181 -11.02 0.48 -2.63
N VAL A 182 -10.04 0.71 -3.51
CA VAL A 182 -9.01 -0.28 -3.86
C VAL A 182 -8.26 -0.71 -2.62
N PHE A 183 -7.75 0.24 -1.85
CA PHE A 183 -7.03 0.00 -0.61
C PHE A 183 -7.89 -0.77 0.40
N LYS A 184 -9.14 -0.33 0.63
CA LYS A 184 -10.07 -1.02 1.53
C LYS A 184 -10.34 -2.45 1.08
N LEU A 185 -10.54 -2.68 -0.22
CA LEU A 185 -10.76 -4.02 -0.77
C LEU A 185 -9.51 -4.89 -0.57
N ALA A 186 -8.32 -4.37 -0.88
CA ALA A 186 -7.06 -5.10 -0.74
C ALA A 186 -6.81 -5.53 0.71
N VAL A 187 -7.03 -4.62 1.67
CA VAL A 187 -6.87 -4.88 3.12
C VAL A 187 -7.92 -5.89 3.62
N SER A 188 -9.20 -5.68 3.29
CA SER A 188 -10.29 -6.53 3.81
C SER A 188 -10.34 -7.92 3.19
N SER A 189 -9.78 -8.11 2.00
CA SER A 189 -9.71 -9.41 1.31
C SER A 189 -8.37 -10.12 1.51
N PHE A 190 -7.43 -9.50 2.25
CA PHE A 190 -6.13 -10.09 2.52
C PHE A 190 -6.29 -11.41 3.30
N LYS A 191 -5.66 -12.46 2.79
CA LYS A 191 -5.63 -13.78 3.44
C LYS A 191 -4.29 -14.46 3.26
N VAL A 192 -3.90 -15.23 4.27
CA VAL A 192 -2.76 -16.14 4.21
C VAL A 192 -3.29 -17.55 3.90
N ASN A 193 -2.93 -18.08 2.73
CA ASN A 193 -3.25 -19.43 2.31
C ASN A 193 -2.23 -20.46 2.82
N ASP A 194 -0.96 -20.06 2.91
CA ASP A 194 0.14 -20.91 3.37
C ASP A 194 1.00 -20.17 4.40
N TRP A 195 0.87 -20.55 5.66
CA TRP A 195 1.62 -19.96 6.78
C TRP A 195 3.08 -20.40 6.84
N SER A 196 3.50 -21.41 6.07
CA SER A 196 4.91 -21.81 6.00
C SER A 196 5.80 -20.73 5.38
N LEU A 197 5.20 -19.74 4.70
CA LEU A 197 5.86 -18.52 4.21
C LEU A 197 6.67 -17.82 5.32
N PHE A 198 6.14 -17.79 6.54
CA PHE A 198 6.80 -17.11 7.67
C PHE A 198 7.78 -18.02 8.43
N GLY A 199 8.15 -19.16 7.83
CA GLY A 199 9.01 -20.17 8.41
C GLY A 199 8.25 -21.24 9.20
N ASN A 200 8.93 -22.35 9.47
CA ASN A 200 8.41 -23.41 10.33
C ASN A 200 8.47 -22.94 11.79
N VAL A 201 7.42 -22.27 12.25
CA VAL A 201 7.23 -22.05 13.69
C VAL A 201 6.81 -23.39 14.29
N ALA A 202 7.73 -24.00 15.04
CA ALA A 202 7.51 -25.26 15.76
C ALA A 202 6.39 -25.14 16.82
#